data_AF-A0AAV6VR41-F1
#
_entry.id   AF-A0AAV6VR41-F1
#
_cell.length_a   1.000
_cell.length_b   1.000
_cell.length_c   1.000
_cell.angle_alpha   90.00
_cell.angle_beta   90.00
_cell.angle_gamma   90.00
#
_symmetry.space_group_name_H-M   'P 1'
#
loop_
_entity.id
_entity.type
_entity.pdbx_description
1 polymer ?
#
loop_
_entity_poly.entity_id
_entity_poly.type
_entity_poly.pdbx_seq_one_letter_code
_entity_poly.pdbx_strand_id
1 'polypeptide(L)'
;MSLISLLTVHWQRGGCTVNQASGDADLSIVLTAIDETKKGVETCVIGDDTDLLVLLTVHSPSENKLKLIVPNKGNQQEKMYIISDVQRGIGDMKDVLLPIYAFTGCDTVSAIYKKGKITLYRKVQVNDALRTKLLVFKDPKVDPTAVADTEKHFFLAMFGARIPKI
;
A
#
# COMPACT_ATOMS: atom_id res chain seq x y z
N MET A 1 25.92 18.44 -11.91
CA MET A 1 24.57 18.63 -11.29
C MET A 1 23.62 17.70 -12.02
N SER A 2 22.93 16.80 -11.31
CA SER A 2 21.99 15.86 -11.95
C SER A 2 20.68 16.59 -12.31
N LEU A 3 19.87 16.02 -13.19
CA LEU A 3 18.52 16.53 -13.50
C LEU A 3 17.67 16.65 -12.23
N ILE A 4 17.72 15.63 -11.35
CA ILE A 4 16.99 15.62 -10.08
C ILE A 4 17.43 16.78 -9.19
N SER A 5 18.75 17.03 -9.09
CA SER A 5 19.28 18.16 -8.32
C SER A 5 18.84 19.51 -8.89
N LEU A 6 18.74 19.63 -10.22
CA LEU A 6 18.28 20.86 -10.88
C LEU A 6 16.79 21.11 -10.60
N LEU A 7 15.96 20.07 -10.66
CA LEU A 7 14.54 20.16 -10.32
C LEU A 7 14.36 20.55 -8.85
N THR A 8 15.12 19.98 -7.92
CA THR A 8 15.06 20.36 -6.50
C THR A 8 15.33 21.85 -6.31
N VAL A 9 16.38 22.39 -6.92
CA VAL A 9 16.68 23.82 -6.84
C VAL A 9 15.56 24.66 -7.48
N HIS A 10 15.00 24.23 -8.60
CA HIS A 10 13.90 24.92 -9.26
C HIS A 10 12.66 25.03 -8.36
N TRP A 11 12.21 23.92 -7.78
CA TRP A 11 11.04 23.88 -6.89
C TRP A 11 11.27 24.68 -5.60
N GLN A 12 12.47 24.58 -5.01
CA GLN A 12 12.84 25.38 -3.83
C GLN A 12 12.82 26.88 -4.11
N ARG A 13 13.29 27.31 -5.29
CA ARG A 13 13.19 28.72 -5.73
C ARG A 13 11.74 29.16 -5.95
N GLY A 14 10.86 28.22 -6.29
CA GLY A 14 9.41 28.44 -6.36
C GLY A 14 8.70 28.46 -5.01
N GLY A 15 9.42 28.33 -3.89
CA GLY A 15 8.84 28.31 -2.54
C GLY A 15 8.34 26.94 -2.08
N CYS A 16 8.57 25.88 -2.84
CA CYS A 16 8.20 24.52 -2.45
C CYS A 16 9.25 23.92 -1.50
N THR A 17 8.79 23.19 -0.49
CA THR A 17 9.66 22.27 0.26
C THR A 17 9.90 21.02 -0.57
N VAL A 18 11.15 20.58 -0.69
CA VAL A 18 11.53 19.40 -1.48
C VAL A 18 12.28 18.42 -0.59
N ASN A 19 11.75 17.21 -0.50
CA ASN A 19 12.37 16.08 0.19
C ASN A 19 12.85 15.06 -0.86
N GLN A 20 14.13 14.71 -0.84
CA GLN A 20 14.69 13.68 -1.72
C GLN A 20 14.81 12.36 -0.97
N ALA A 21 14.25 11.29 -1.55
CA ALA A 21 14.47 9.93 -1.07
C ALA A 21 15.78 9.37 -1.64
N SER A 22 16.51 8.57 -0.86
CA SER A 22 17.71 7.86 -1.33
C SER A 22 17.39 6.62 -2.17
N GLY A 23 16.13 6.18 -2.15
CA GLY A 23 15.61 5.05 -2.90
C GLY A 23 14.16 5.33 -3.28
N ASP A 24 13.27 4.39 -2.96
CA ASP A 24 11.85 4.58 -3.18
C ASP A 24 11.25 5.70 -2.28
N ALA A 25 10.33 6.48 -2.83
CA ALA A 25 9.75 7.65 -2.16
C ALA A 25 8.34 7.39 -1.60
N ASP A 26 7.67 6.29 -1.97
CA ASP A 26 6.23 6.14 -1.78
C ASP A 26 5.83 6.16 -0.31
N LEU A 27 6.53 5.38 0.51
CA LEU A 27 6.28 5.36 1.95
C LEU A 27 6.56 6.73 2.59
N SER A 28 7.60 7.43 2.14
CA SER A 28 7.94 8.76 2.68
C SER A 28 6.88 9.80 2.33
N ILE A 29 6.30 9.73 1.12
CA ILE A 29 5.18 10.58 0.68
C ILE A 29 3.95 10.30 1.53
N VAL A 30 3.59 9.03 1.71
CA VAL A 30 2.44 8.60 2.53
C VAL A 30 2.57 9.07 3.98
N LEU A 31 3.72 8.81 4.63
CA LEU A 31 3.93 9.19 6.02
C LEU A 31 3.93 10.71 6.20
N THR A 32 4.56 11.45 5.28
CA THR A 32 4.54 12.92 5.31
C THR A 32 3.11 13.44 5.22
N ALA A 33 2.30 12.92 4.30
CA ALA A 33 0.91 13.36 4.14
C ALA A 33 0.06 13.04 5.39
N ILE A 34 0.26 11.87 6.00
CA ILE A 34 -0.40 11.52 7.27
C ILE A 34 0.01 12.49 8.39
N ASP A 35 1.30 12.81 8.51
CA ASP A 35 1.76 13.72 9.56
C ASP A 35 1.27 15.16 9.36
N GLU A 36 1.12 15.64 8.13
CA GLU A 36 0.48 16.93 7.85
C GLU A 36 -1.02 16.92 8.23
N THR A 37 -1.75 15.83 7.97
CA THR A 37 -3.15 15.74 8.43
C THR A 37 -3.28 15.76 9.95
N LYS A 38 -2.34 15.16 10.69
CA LYS A 38 -2.33 15.21 12.17
C LYS A 38 -2.13 16.62 12.71
N LYS A 39 -1.49 17.51 11.93
CA LYS A 39 -1.33 18.93 12.26
C LYS A 39 -2.58 19.76 11.95
N GLY A 40 -3.64 19.14 11.42
CA GLY A 40 -4.88 19.83 11.02
C GLY A 40 -4.83 20.47 9.64
N VAL A 41 -3.82 20.15 8.83
CA VAL A 41 -3.67 20.67 7.46
C VAL A 41 -4.49 19.82 6.49
N GLU A 42 -5.33 20.46 5.66
CA GLU A 42 -5.97 19.75 4.55
C GLU A 42 -4.89 19.29 3.56
N THR A 43 -4.77 17.97 3.39
CA THR A 43 -3.66 17.36 2.67
C THR A 43 -4.18 16.44 1.56
N CYS A 44 -3.54 16.51 0.40
CA CYS A 44 -3.71 15.56 -0.69
C CYS A 44 -2.36 15.02 -1.16
N VAL A 45 -2.36 13.79 -1.64
CA VAL A 45 -1.24 13.17 -2.34
C VAL A 45 -1.57 13.17 -3.82
N ILE A 46 -0.64 13.62 -4.65
CA ILE A 46 -0.78 13.61 -6.11
C ILE A 46 0.18 12.57 -6.66
N GLY A 47 -0.33 11.58 -7.39
CA GLY A 47 0.46 10.52 -7.97
C GLY A 47 -0.43 9.48 -8.63
N ASP A 48 0.11 8.79 -9.63
CA ASP A 48 -0.56 7.75 -10.41
C ASP A 48 -0.06 6.34 -10.09
N ASP A 49 0.87 6.23 -9.15
CA ASP A 49 1.37 4.95 -8.66
C ASP A 49 0.31 4.20 -7.83
N THR A 50 0.21 2.90 -8.07
CA THR A 50 -0.67 2.02 -7.29
C THR A 50 -0.17 1.81 -5.87
N ASP A 51 1.15 1.84 -5.67
CA ASP A 51 1.79 1.66 -4.36
C ASP A 51 1.34 2.76 -3.40
N LEU A 52 1.15 4.00 -3.89
CA LEU A 52 0.58 5.10 -3.11
C LEU A 52 -0.82 4.79 -2.60
N LEU A 53 -1.73 4.26 -3.44
CA LEU A 53 -3.10 3.94 -3.00
C LEU A 53 -3.10 2.82 -1.95
N VAL A 54 -2.28 1.78 -2.13
CA VAL A 54 -2.16 0.67 -1.19
C VAL A 54 -1.60 1.15 0.15
N LEU A 55 -0.49 1.89 0.13
CA LEU A 55 0.16 2.41 1.34
C LEU A 55 -0.73 3.42 2.08
N LEU A 56 -1.38 4.34 1.36
CA LEU A 56 -2.34 5.26 1.97
C LEU A 56 -3.49 4.51 2.64
N THR A 57 -4.04 3.49 1.98
CA THR A 57 -5.14 2.67 2.51
C THR A 57 -4.75 1.94 3.80
N VAL A 58 -3.51 1.48 3.92
CA VAL A 58 -3.04 0.71 5.08
C VAL A 58 -2.58 1.60 6.22
N HIS A 59 -1.87 2.69 5.93
CA HIS A 59 -1.23 3.52 6.96
C HIS A 59 -2.08 4.69 7.45
N SER A 60 -3.07 5.14 6.68
CA SER A 60 -3.92 6.27 7.07
C SER A 60 -4.86 5.94 8.24
N PRO A 61 -4.97 6.81 9.24
CA PRO A 61 -6.05 6.74 10.24
C PRO A 61 -7.42 6.79 9.58
N SER A 62 -8.39 6.02 10.06
CA SER A 62 -9.69 5.88 9.37
C SER A 62 -10.59 7.11 9.42
N GLU A 63 -10.35 7.99 10.38
CA GLU A 63 -10.98 9.29 10.52
C GLU A 63 -10.38 10.38 9.61
N ASN A 64 -9.26 10.11 8.91
CA ASN A 64 -8.64 11.11 8.05
C ASN A 64 -9.41 11.31 6.73
N LYS A 65 -9.36 12.54 6.22
CA LYS A 65 -9.96 12.93 4.93
C LYS A 65 -8.90 13.07 3.83
N LEU A 66 -7.81 12.29 3.95
CA LEU A 66 -6.72 12.34 3.00
C LEU A 66 -7.22 11.90 1.62
N LYS A 67 -6.79 12.62 0.59
CA LYS A 67 -7.18 12.39 -0.81
C LYS A 67 -5.97 11.95 -1.61
N LEU A 68 -6.13 10.92 -2.45
CA LEU A 68 -5.20 10.63 -3.55
C LEU A 68 -5.79 11.20 -4.84
N ILE A 69 -5.03 12.03 -5.53
CA ILE A 69 -5.36 12.60 -6.83
C ILE A 69 -4.46 11.91 -7.86
N VAL A 70 -5.08 11.18 -8.77
CA VAL A 70 -4.40 10.56 -9.92
C VAL A 70 -4.56 11.51 -11.11
N PRO A 71 -3.49 12.19 -11.54
CA PRO A 71 -3.55 13.17 -12.61
C PRO A 71 -3.90 12.53 -13.97
N ASN A 72 -4.44 13.35 -14.87
CA ASN A 72 -4.84 12.90 -16.21
C ASN A 72 -3.66 12.37 -17.02
N LYS A 73 -3.89 11.24 -17.69
CA LYS A 73 -3.04 10.78 -18.81
C LYS A 73 -3.79 10.99 -20.13
N GLY A 74 -3.43 12.05 -20.84
CA GLY A 74 -4.05 12.41 -22.12
C GLY A 74 -5.54 12.77 -21.98
N ASN A 75 -6.42 12.01 -22.63
CA ASN A 75 -7.87 12.28 -22.66
C ASN A 75 -8.66 11.66 -21.48
N GLN A 76 -7.98 11.04 -20.50
CA GLN A 76 -8.66 10.48 -19.32
C GLN A 76 -9.02 11.59 -18.32
N GLN A 77 -10.13 11.39 -17.60
CA GLN A 77 -10.52 12.26 -16.49
C GLN A 77 -9.70 11.99 -15.24
N GLU A 78 -9.63 13.01 -14.40
CA GLU A 78 -8.85 13.00 -13.18
C GLU A 78 -9.58 12.11 -12.19
N LYS A 79 -8.85 11.24 -11.51
CA LYS A 79 -9.45 10.38 -10.50
C LYS A 79 -9.06 10.88 -9.13
N MET A 80 -10.04 10.99 -8.25
CA MET A 80 -9.83 11.32 -6.85
C MET A 80 -10.35 10.19 -5.99
N TYR A 81 -9.51 9.72 -5.07
CA TYR A 81 -9.87 8.72 -4.07
C TYR A 81 -9.83 9.36 -2.68
N ILE A 82 -10.96 9.30 -1.97
CA ILE A 82 -11.01 9.64 -0.55
C ILE A 82 -10.62 8.37 0.21
N ILE A 83 -9.48 8.41 0.92
CA ILE A 83 -8.88 7.20 1.49
C ILE A 83 -9.78 6.54 2.53
N SER A 84 -10.49 7.32 3.35
CA SER A 84 -11.45 6.78 4.32
C SER A 84 -12.66 6.08 3.66
N ASP A 85 -13.07 6.50 2.46
CA ASP A 85 -14.12 5.80 1.71
C ASP A 85 -13.59 4.50 1.08
N VAL A 86 -12.34 4.50 0.60
CA VAL A 86 -11.66 3.27 0.13
C VAL A 86 -11.54 2.26 1.28
N GLN A 87 -11.08 2.70 2.44
CA GLN A 87 -10.99 1.86 3.65
C GLN A 87 -12.35 1.29 4.06
N ARG A 88 -13.41 2.11 4.03
CA ARG A 88 -14.78 1.65 4.31
C ARG A 88 -15.25 0.61 3.30
N GLY A 89 -14.92 0.79 2.02
CA GLY A 89 -15.29 -0.14 0.95
C GLY A 89 -14.61 -1.50 1.06
N ILE A 90 -13.36 -1.55 1.54
CA ILE A 90 -12.63 -2.83 1.69
C ILE A 90 -12.79 -3.47 3.08
N GLY A 91 -13.21 -2.69 4.09
CA GLY A 91 -13.43 -3.18 5.46
C GLY A 91 -12.18 -3.82 6.06
N ASP A 92 -12.36 -4.99 6.66
CA ASP A 92 -11.30 -5.75 7.35
C ASP A 92 -10.16 -6.21 6.42
N MET A 93 -10.36 -6.17 5.10
CA MET A 93 -9.31 -6.50 4.14
C MET A 93 -8.12 -5.55 4.21
N LYS A 94 -8.31 -4.32 4.73
CA LYS A 94 -7.21 -3.36 4.90
C LYS A 94 -6.06 -3.93 5.73
N ASP A 95 -6.38 -4.75 6.74
CA ASP A 95 -5.40 -5.28 7.69
C ASP A 95 -4.51 -6.38 7.11
N VAL A 96 -4.90 -6.94 5.96
CA VAL A 96 -4.16 -7.98 5.25
C VAL A 96 -3.77 -7.55 3.82
N LEU A 97 -3.94 -6.28 3.47
CA LEU A 97 -3.72 -5.80 2.11
C LEU A 97 -2.23 -5.86 1.73
N LEU A 98 -1.32 -5.46 2.63
CA LEU A 98 0.13 -5.52 2.37
C LEU A 98 0.65 -6.92 2.06
N PRO A 99 0.37 -7.98 2.86
CA PRO A 99 0.84 -9.32 2.51
C PRO A 99 0.22 -9.82 1.20
N ILE A 100 -1.04 -9.50 0.88
CA ILE A 100 -1.61 -9.85 -0.44
C ILE A 100 -0.84 -9.17 -1.57
N TYR A 101 -0.51 -7.87 -1.39
CA TYR A 101 0.17 -7.06 -2.38
C TYR A 101 1.60 -7.56 -2.62
N ALA A 102 2.37 -7.79 -1.56
CA ALA A 102 3.73 -8.30 -1.63
C ALA A 102 3.82 -9.65 -2.38
N PHE A 103 2.89 -10.58 -2.11
CA PHE A 103 2.88 -11.90 -2.78
C PHE A 103 2.43 -11.84 -4.25
N THR A 104 1.73 -10.77 -4.64
CA THR A 104 1.29 -10.56 -6.04
C THR A 104 2.15 -9.53 -6.79
N GLY A 105 3.27 -9.18 -6.16
CA GLY A 105 4.31 -8.28 -6.66
C GLY A 105 3.93 -6.81 -6.57
N CYS A 106 4.92 -5.99 -6.25
CA CYS A 106 4.92 -4.53 -6.38
C CYS A 106 6.22 -4.09 -7.05
N ASP A 107 6.54 -2.80 -7.05
CA ASP A 107 7.75 -2.29 -7.72
C ASP A 107 9.05 -2.88 -7.15
N THR A 108 9.05 -3.25 -5.87
CA THR A 108 10.21 -3.84 -5.19
C THR A 108 10.21 -5.37 -5.15
N VAL A 109 9.10 -6.03 -5.47
CA VAL A 109 8.96 -7.50 -5.31
C VAL A 109 8.32 -8.12 -6.55
N SER A 110 8.94 -9.17 -7.09
CA SER A 110 8.38 -9.90 -8.22
C SER A 110 7.07 -10.61 -7.85
N ALA A 111 6.12 -10.63 -8.79
CA ALA A 111 4.88 -11.37 -8.61
C ALA A 111 5.10 -12.88 -8.67
N ILE A 112 4.38 -13.63 -7.83
CA ILE A 112 4.37 -15.10 -7.92
C ILE A 112 3.75 -15.55 -9.25
N TYR A 113 4.40 -16.50 -9.92
CA TYR A 113 3.98 -17.01 -11.23
C TYR A 113 2.50 -17.41 -11.25
N LYS A 114 1.75 -16.86 -12.23
CA LYS A 114 0.31 -17.08 -12.43
C LYS A 114 -0.59 -16.66 -11.25
N LYS A 115 -0.15 -15.72 -10.40
CA LYS A 115 -0.96 -15.18 -9.29
C LYS A 115 -1.15 -13.68 -9.45
N GLY A 116 -2.35 -13.28 -9.86
CA GLY A 116 -2.74 -11.89 -9.99
C GLY A 116 -3.28 -11.28 -8.70
N LYS A 117 -3.09 -9.97 -8.52
CA LYS A 117 -3.57 -9.15 -7.39
C LYS A 117 -5.04 -9.41 -7.05
N ILE A 118 -5.93 -9.27 -8.04
CA ILE A 118 -7.38 -9.45 -7.87
C ILE A 118 -7.74 -10.88 -7.47
N THR A 119 -7.09 -11.88 -8.09
CA THR A 119 -7.37 -13.29 -7.81
C THR A 119 -7.01 -13.64 -6.37
N LEU A 120 -5.85 -13.20 -5.89
CA LEU A 120 -5.44 -13.47 -4.52
C LEU A 120 -6.29 -12.69 -3.50
N TYR A 121 -6.57 -11.42 -3.79
CA TYR A 121 -7.46 -10.59 -2.98
C TYR A 121 -8.81 -11.27 -2.74
N ARG A 122 -9.49 -11.70 -3.82
CA ARG A 122 -10.80 -12.38 -3.72
C ARG A 122 -10.70 -13.67 -2.92
N LYS A 123 -9.60 -14.42 -3.07
CA LYS A 123 -9.39 -15.68 -2.34
C LYS A 123 -9.26 -15.47 -0.83
N VAL A 124 -8.57 -14.41 -0.41
CA VAL A 124 -8.48 -14.04 1.02
C VAL A 124 -9.79 -13.45 1.51
N GLN A 125 -10.48 -12.66 0.69
CA GLN A 125 -11.75 -12.02 1.03
C GLN A 125 -12.82 -13.03 1.43
N VAL A 126 -12.91 -14.17 0.75
CA VAL A 126 -13.92 -15.21 1.04
C VAL A 126 -13.43 -16.28 2.03
N ASN A 127 -12.21 -16.19 2.54
CA ASN A 127 -11.62 -17.19 3.43
C ASN A 127 -11.15 -16.54 4.73
N ASP A 128 -12.06 -16.48 5.71
CA ASP A 128 -11.81 -15.87 7.02
C ASP A 128 -10.63 -16.51 7.75
N ALA A 129 -10.49 -17.83 7.68
CA ALA A 129 -9.36 -18.54 8.32
C ALA A 129 -8.01 -18.12 7.71
N LEU A 130 -7.96 -17.94 6.39
CA LEU A 130 -6.77 -17.45 5.70
C LEU A 130 -6.51 -15.98 6.03
N ARG A 131 -7.55 -15.15 6.06
CA ARG A 131 -7.45 -13.73 6.45
C ARG A 131 -6.91 -13.58 7.87
N THR A 132 -7.47 -14.31 8.83
CA THR A 132 -7.00 -14.29 10.23
C THR A 132 -5.54 -14.73 10.36
N LYS A 133 -5.11 -15.76 9.61
CA LYS A 133 -3.69 -16.17 9.61
C LYS A 133 -2.78 -15.05 9.13
N LEU A 134 -3.16 -14.31 8.09
CA LEU A 134 -2.35 -13.21 7.55
C LEU A 134 -2.18 -12.02 8.50
N LEU A 135 -2.99 -11.91 9.56
CA LEU A 135 -2.82 -10.86 10.57
C LEU A 135 -1.47 -10.97 11.31
N VAL A 136 -0.81 -12.13 11.27
CA VAL A 136 0.56 -12.30 11.79
C VAL A 136 1.53 -11.25 11.24
N PHE A 137 1.36 -10.85 9.97
CA PHE A 137 2.24 -9.89 9.29
C PHE A 137 2.07 -8.46 9.79
N LYS A 138 1.01 -8.19 10.58
CA LYS A 138 0.74 -6.86 11.15
C LYS A 138 1.36 -6.68 12.53
N ASP A 139 1.67 -7.77 13.24
CA ASP A 139 2.21 -7.68 14.60
C ASP A 139 3.75 -7.54 14.55
N PRO A 140 4.31 -6.37 14.94
CA PRO A 140 5.76 -6.17 14.93
C PRO A 140 6.50 -6.99 16.01
N LYS A 141 5.78 -7.61 16.95
CA LYS A 141 6.36 -8.42 18.04
C LYS A 141 6.26 -9.91 17.78
N VAL A 142 5.72 -10.30 16.63
CA VAL A 142 5.49 -11.70 16.32
C VAL A 142 6.79 -12.46 16.17
N ASP A 143 6.77 -13.72 16.58
CA ASP A 143 7.91 -14.60 16.40
C ASP A 143 8.19 -14.84 14.90
N PRO A 144 9.44 -14.70 14.43
CA PRO A 144 9.79 -14.91 13.03
C PRO A 144 9.43 -16.29 12.48
N THR A 145 9.39 -17.34 13.31
CA THR A 145 9.00 -18.67 12.84
C THR A 145 7.51 -18.74 12.53
N ALA A 146 6.67 -18.05 13.31
CA ALA A 146 5.24 -17.94 13.03
C ALA A 146 4.96 -17.19 11.71
N VAL A 147 5.79 -16.20 11.36
CA VAL A 147 5.74 -15.51 10.06
C VAL A 147 6.09 -16.47 8.94
N ALA A 148 7.22 -17.18 9.05
CA ALA A 148 7.68 -18.14 8.04
C ALA A 148 6.67 -19.29 7.83
N ASP A 149 6.09 -19.80 8.92
CA ASP A 149 5.02 -20.79 8.85
C ASP A 149 3.80 -20.23 8.14
N THR A 150 3.37 -19.03 8.48
CA THR A 150 2.21 -18.41 7.82
C THR A 150 2.46 -18.15 6.34
N GLU A 151 3.65 -17.69 5.97
CA GLU A 151 4.09 -17.55 4.58
C GLU A 151 3.95 -18.89 3.84
N LYS A 152 4.49 -19.98 4.39
CA LYS A 152 4.38 -21.31 3.78
C LYS A 152 2.93 -21.74 3.60
N HIS A 153 2.10 -21.54 4.62
CA HIS A 153 0.67 -21.86 4.56
C HIS A 153 -0.05 -21.03 3.50
N PHE A 154 0.26 -19.74 3.42
CA PHE A 154 -0.33 -18.83 2.44
C PHE A 154 0.09 -19.21 1.02
N PHE A 155 1.38 -19.49 0.80
CA PHE A 155 1.90 -19.92 -0.49
C PHE A 155 1.24 -21.22 -0.97
N LEU A 156 1.11 -22.22 -0.09
CA LEU A 156 0.38 -23.46 -0.39
C LEU A 156 -1.09 -23.19 -0.72
N ALA A 157 -1.75 -22.35 0.08
CA ALA A 157 -3.13 -21.94 -0.17
C ALA A 157 -3.27 -21.26 -1.53
N MET A 158 -2.34 -20.40 -1.94
CA MET A 158 -2.34 -19.73 -3.25
C MET A 158 -2.42 -20.73 -4.42
N PHE A 159 -1.71 -21.86 -4.33
CA PHE A 159 -1.73 -22.92 -5.35
C PHE A 159 -2.85 -23.96 -5.19
N GLY A 160 -3.71 -23.79 -4.18
CA GLY A 160 -4.85 -24.69 -3.95
C GLY A 160 -4.49 -26.00 -3.26
N ALA A 161 -3.30 -26.08 -2.65
CA ALA A 161 -2.95 -27.21 -1.82
C ALA A 161 -3.86 -27.25 -0.58
N ARG A 162 -4.19 -28.46 -0.12
CA ARG A 162 -4.88 -28.65 1.15
C ARG A 162 -3.93 -28.21 2.26
N ILE A 163 -4.34 -27.21 3.02
CA ILE A 163 -3.58 -26.73 4.17
C ILE A 163 -3.58 -27.87 5.21
N PRO A 164 -2.42 -28.39 5.65
CA PRO A 164 -2.38 -29.36 6.73
C PRO A 164 -3.06 -28.76 7.96
N LYS A 165 -3.94 -29.53 8.61
CA LYS A 165 -4.41 -29.15 9.95
C LYS A 165 -3.20 -29.31 10.87
N ILE A 166 -2.80 -28.21 11.51
CA ILE A 166 -1.88 -28.23 12.65
C ILE A 166 -2.67 -28.76 13.84
#